data_AF-A0AAD2FR42-F1
#
_entry.id   AF-A0AAD2FR42-F1
#
_cell.length_a   1.000
_cell.length_b   1.000
_cell.length_c   1.000
_cell.angle_alpha   90.00
_cell.angle_beta   90.00
_cell.angle_gamma   90.00
#
_symmetry.space_group_name_H-M   'P 1'
#
loop_
_entity.id
_entity.type
_entity.pdbx_description
1 polymer ?
#
loop_
_entity_poly.entity_id
_entity_poly.type
_entity_poly.pdbx_seq_one_letter_code
_entity_poly.pdbx_strand_id
1 'polypeptide(L)'
;MKIFNFLCLAAIVASTGAFTQHPTARRTALVKPSEPLFLSTRTDTKTEIDVSEIGEGNPWTDGNQLQKGFSYGEFAKNNPNINNLMIATAKTASADFIAQTVIAQQPISEVDLGRTLVFCMYGFFYLGAFQYWYQVNIFKKLFDVDKFTNLSLEEKLKDIPGLKSLSAQIGIDLMFILFVNLPTFYIFKAVIQSGSGDPSIWVSSGLDTYQASLYKDAFDVFRVWFPADFVCFSVPLYLRLPVRHGVSFFWTMYLSFTRGGH
;
A
#
# COMPACT_ATOMS: atom_id res chain seq x y z
N MET A 1 -26.16 9.65 7.28
CA MET A 1 -25.61 10.96 6.85
C MET A 1 -24.14 11.14 7.28
N LYS A 2 -23.23 10.24 6.85
CA LYS A 2 -21.77 10.31 7.13
C LYS A 2 -20.87 9.89 5.94
N ILE A 3 -21.47 9.63 4.78
CA ILE A 3 -20.73 9.29 3.53
C ILE A 3 -20.01 10.54 2.97
N PHE A 4 -20.46 11.74 3.35
CA PHE A 4 -19.89 13.00 2.87
C PHE A 4 -18.47 13.31 3.38
N ASN A 5 -18.05 12.72 4.51
CA ASN A 5 -16.68 12.94 5.03
C ASN A 5 -15.61 12.17 4.24
N PHE A 6 -16.00 11.21 3.39
CA PHE A 6 -15.06 10.41 2.62
C PHE A 6 -14.48 11.16 1.41
N LEU A 7 -15.29 12.05 0.81
CA LEU A 7 -14.86 12.92 -0.29
C LEU A 7 -13.84 13.97 0.17
N CYS A 8 -13.89 14.42 1.43
CA CYS A 8 -12.92 15.37 1.98
C CYS A 8 -11.51 14.79 2.08
N LEU A 9 -11.34 13.48 2.33
CA LEU A 9 -9.99 12.90 2.45
C LEU A 9 -9.31 12.78 1.08
N ALA A 10 -10.08 12.50 0.02
CA ALA A 10 -9.56 12.56 -1.35
C ALA A 10 -9.17 14.02 -1.72
N ALA A 11 -10.01 15.01 -1.38
CA ALA A 11 -9.73 16.42 -1.66
C ALA A 11 -8.47 16.97 -0.96
N ILE A 12 -8.16 16.51 0.26
CA ILE A 12 -6.94 16.91 1.00
C ILE A 12 -5.66 16.39 0.32
N VAL A 13 -5.75 15.26 -0.39
CA VAL A 13 -4.62 14.72 -1.17
C VAL A 13 -4.39 15.53 -2.46
N ALA A 14 -5.45 16.05 -3.09
CA ALA A 14 -5.30 16.94 -4.26
C ALA A 14 -4.64 18.29 -3.91
N SER A 15 -4.89 18.84 -2.72
CA SER A 15 -4.43 20.20 -2.40
C SER A 15 -2.93 20.31 -2.14
N THR A 16 -2.18 19.19 -2.13
CA THR A 16 -0.72 19.18 -1.95
C THR A 16 0.05 18.87 -3.25
N GLY A 17 -0.65 18.60 -4.36
CA GLY A 17 -0.07 18.23 -5.65
C GLY A 17 0.05 19.38 -6.64
N ALA A 18 0.58 20.54 -6.25
CA ALA A 18 1.07 21.53 -7.22
C ALA A 18 2.44 21.09 -7.75
N PHE A 19 2.50 19.95 -8.44
CA PHE A 19 3.68 19.52 -9.19
C PHE A 19 3.50 19.95 -10.64
N THR A 20 4.34 20.89 -11.05
CA THR A 20 4.45 21.48 -12.37
C THR A 20 4.47 20.40 -13.45
N GLN A 21 3.41 20.36 -14.28
CA GLN A 21 3.42 19.60 -15.53
C GLN A 21 4.49 20.19 -16.45
N HIS A 22 5.58 19.46 -16.65
CA HIS A 22 6.57 19.77 -17.67
C HIS A 22 6.05 19.23 -19.01
N PRO A 23 5.80 20.07 -20.03
CA PRO A 23 5.43 19.57 -21.34
C PRO A 23 6.63 18.85 -21.96
N THR A 24 6.48 17.56 -22.25
CA THR A 24 7.51 16.74 -22.90
C THR A 24 7.55 17.11 -24.39
N ALA A 25 8.26 18.19 -24.71
CA ALA A 25 8.62 18.51 -26.08
C ALA A 25 9.71 17.53 -26.55
N ARG A 26 9.37 16.71 -27.54
CA ARG A 26 10.28 15.84 -28.29
C ARG A 26 11.34 16.71 -28.99
N ARG A 27 12.58 16.73 -28.48
CA ARG A 27 13.75 17.31 -29.18
C ARG A 27 14.83 16.25 -29.33
N THR A 28 15.01 15.80 -30.56
CA THR A 28 16.23 15.17 -31.06
C THR A 28 17.33 16.22 -31.08
N ALA A 29 18.35 16.08 -30.23
CA ALA A 29 19.57 16.88 -30.32
C ALA A 29 20.78 15.98 -30.05
N LEU A 30 21.68 15.94 -31.05
CA LEU A 30 23.01 15.34 -31.01
C LEU A 30 23.81 15.86 -29.81
N VAL A 31 24.23 14.95 -28.93
CA VAL A 31 25.18 15.25 -27.86
C VAL A 31 26.61 15.13 -28.40
N LYS A 32 27.34 16.24 -28.31
CA LYS A 32 28.78 16.35 -28.59
C LYS A 32 29.56 15.93 -27.33
N PRO A 33 30.66 15.17 -27.43
CA PRO A 33 31.41 14.73 -26.25
C PRO A 33 32.18 15.92 -25.64
N SER A 34 31.96 16.17 -24.34
CA SER A 34 32.73 17.13 -23.54
C SER A 34 33.87 16.43 -22.78
N GLU A 35 34.98 17.15 -22.71
CA GLU A 35 36.33 16.81 -22.24
C GLU A 35 36.46 16.26 -20.80
N PRO A 36 37.59 15.60 -20.48
CA PRO A 36 37.83 15.02 -19.17
C PRO A 36 38.05 16.06 -18.06
N LEU A 37 37.35 15.81 -16.94
CA LEU A 37 37.42 16.55 -15.69
C LEU A 37 38.77 16.33 -15.00
N PHE A 38 39.65 17.35 -15.00
CA PHE A 38 40.88 17.37 -14.22
C PHE A 38 40.56 17.56 -12.72
N LEU A 39 40.82 16.53 -11.92
CA LEU A 39 40.83 16.60 -10.45
C LEU A 39 42.15 17.22 -9.97
N SER A 40 42.09 18.45 -9.49
CA SER A 40 43.19 19.13 -8.79
C SER A 40 43.37 18.52 -7.40
N THR A 41 44.44 17.74 -7.21
CA THR A 41 44.95 17.31 -5.91
C THR A 41 45.38 18.52 -5.08
N ARG A 42 44.64 18.81 -4.01
CA ARG A 42 44.99 19.81 -3.01
C ARG A 42 45.95 19.17 -2.00
N THR A 43 47.06 19.86 -1.78
CA THR A 43 48.20 19.48 -0.96
C THR A 43 47.82 19.28 0.51
N ASP A 44 48.28 18.17 1.08
CA ASP A 44 48.13 17.79 2.48
C ASP A 44 48.82 18.79 3.43
N THR A 45 48.05 19.41 4.31
CA THR A 45 48.59 20.09 5.49
C THR A 45 48.70 19.04 6.60
N LYS A 46 49.92 18.59 6.89
CA LYS A 46 50.20 17.77 8.08
C LYS A 46 50.02 18.63 9.33
N THR A 47 48.90 18.46 10.02
CA THR A 47 48.75 18.88 11.40
C THR A 47 49.26 17.73 12.27
N GLU A 48 50.43 17.90 12.89
CA GLU A 48 50.87 17.03 13.98
C GLU A 48 49.95 17.28 15.17
N ILE A 49 49.04 16.34 15.43
CA ILE A 49 48.21 16.31 16.63
C ILE A 49 49.03 15.60 17.70
N ASP A 50 49.34 16.31 18.78
CA ASP A 50 49.96 15.75 19.99
C ASP A 50 48.96 14.79 20.67
N VAL A 51 49.31 13.51 20.73
CA VAL A 51 48.43 12.40 21.17
C VAL A 51 48.50 12.19 22.69
N SER A 52 49.28 13.00 23.42
CA SER A 52 49.52 12.79 24.85
C SER A 52 48.43 13.34 25.79
N GLU A 53 47.41 14.03 25.26
CA GLU A 53 46.27 14.58 26.04
C GLU A 53 44.91 13.89 25.79
N ILE A 54 44.89 12.68 25.22
CA ILE A 54 43.66 11.87 25.20
C ILE A 54 43.53 11.15 26.55
N GLY A 55 42.97 11.87 27.52
CA GLY A 55 42.57 11.31 28.81
C GLY A 55 41.66 10.09 28.64
N GLU A 56 41.79 9.14 29.57
CA GLU A 56 41.05 7.86 29.70
C GLU A 56 39.55 8.05 30.01
N GLY A 57 38.89 8.95 29.28
CA GLY A 57 37.47 9.23 29.38
C GLY A 57 36.90 9.43 27.99
N ASN A 58 37.10 8.45 27.10
CA ASN A 58 36.44 8.46 25.81
C ASN A 58 34.98 7.99 25.99
N PRO A 59 33.95 8.87 25.85
CA PRO A 59 32.55 8.44 25.88
C PRO A 59 32.19 7.48 24.73
N TRP A 60 33.09 7.28 23.76
CA TRP A 60 32.95 6.36 22.65
C TRP A 60 33.47 4.93 22.93
N THR A 61 34.09 4.66 24.09
CA THR A 61 34.58 3.31 24.46
C THR A 61 33.67 2.52 25.38
N ASP A 62 32.53 3.07 25.81
CA ASP A 62 31.47 2.29 26.46
C ASP A 62 30.71 1.46 25.40
N GLY A 63 31.34 0.34 24.99
CA GLY A 63 30.78 -0.67 24.08
C GLY A 63 29.46 -1.31 24.55
N ASN A 64 28.91 -0.89 25.69
CA ASN A 64 27.66 -1.37 26.26
C ASN A 64 26.43 -0.51 25.96
N GLN A 65 26.58 0.71 25.40
CA GLN A 65 25.43 1.59 25.07
C GLN A 65 25.03 1.57 23.58
N LEU A 66 25.85 0.95 22.72
CA LEU A 66 25.77 1.09 21.25
C LEU A 66 25.24 -0.16 20.52
N GLN A 67 24.44 -1.00 21.17
CA GLN A 67 23.83 -2.18 20.53
C GLN A 67 22.39 -2.49 20.96
N LYS A 68 21.57 -1.50 21.31
CA LYS A 68 20.12 -1.67 21.06
C LYS A 68 19.86 -1.47 19.57
N GLY A 69 20.25 -2.47 18.77
CA GLY A 69 19.94 -2.52 17.35
C GLY A 69 18.44 -2.40 17.11
N PHE A 70 18.06 -1.86 15.95
CA PHE A 70 16.66 -1.72 15.58
C PHE A 70 15.97 -3.09 15.59
N SER A 71 14.98 -3.27 16.47
CA SER A 71 14.13 -4.45 16.52
C SER A 71 12.82 -4.17 15.78
N TYR A 72 12.66 -4.76 14.59
CA TYR A 72 11.43 -4.63 13.81
C TYR A 72 10.20 -5.11 14.61
N GLY A 73 10.33 -6.21 15.36
CA GLY A 73 9.24 -6.75 16.16
C GLY A 73 8.79 -5.80 17.28
N GLU A 74 9.73 -5.10 17.92
CA GLU A 74 9.42 -4.09 18.93
C GLU A 74 8.82 -2.83 18.31
N PHE A 75 9.38 -2.37 17.18
CA PHE A 75 8.82 -1.27 16.41
C PHE A 75 7.37 -1.55 15.97
N ALA A 76 7.10 -2.73 15.40
CA ALA A 76 5.78 -3.11 14.91
C ALA A 76 4.75 -3.23 16.05
N LYS A 77 5.18 -3.68 17.24
CA LYS A 77 4.33 -3.72 18.44
C LYS A 77 4.02 -2.32 18.99
N ASN A 78 5.02 -1.44 19.01
CA ASN A 78 4.88 -0.08 19.56
C ASN A 78 4.16 0.87 18.59
N ASN A 79 4.26 0.61 17.27
CA ASN A 79 3.70 1.47 16.22
C ASN A 79 2.91 0.66 15.17
N PRO A 80 1.86 -0.08 15.56
CA PRO A 80 1.16 -1.00 14.65
C PRO A 80 0.50 -0.27 13.47
N ASN A 81 0.03 0.97 13.68
CA ASN A 81 -0.59 1.78 12.62
C ASN A 81 0.43 2.20 11.56
N ILE A 82 1.60 2.68 11.99
CA ILE A 82 2.69 3.09 11.09
C ILE A 82 3.24 1.87 10.35
N ASN A 83 3.42 0.75 11.07
CA ASN A 83 3.84 -0.50 10.45
C ASN A 83 2.86 -0.96 9.35
N ASN A 84 1.55 -0.94 9.62
CA ASN A 84 0.55 -1.29 8.60
C ASN A 84 0.58 -0.33 7.41
N LEU A 85 0.72 0.97 7.64
CA LEU A 85 0.81 1.98 6.60
C LEU A 85 2.01 1.74 5.67
N MET A 86 3.18 1.46 6.24
CA MET A 86 4.39 1.15 5.48
C MET A 86 4.24 -0.14 4.69
N ILE A 87 3.76 -1.22 5.32
CA ILE A 87 3.55 -2.50 4.64
C ILE A 87 2.55 -2.34 3.51
N ALA A 88 1.42 -1.67 3.75
CA ALA A 88 0.38 -1.50 2.75
C ALA A 88 0.90 -0.71 1.53
N THR A 89 1.64 0.37 1.76
CA THR A 89 2.23 1.21 0.72
C THR A 89 3.29 0.43 -0.08
N ALA A 90 4.25 -0.20 0.60
CA ALA A 90 5.31 -0.96 -0.04
C ALA A 90 4.75 -2.17 -0.81
N LYS A 91 3.75 -2.85 -0.25
CA LYS A 91 3.06 -3.99 -0.87
C LYS A 91 2.40 -3.59 -2.18
N THR A 92 1.64 -2.49 -2.20
CA THR A 92 0.93 -2.08 -3.43
C THR A 92 1.90 -1.58 -4.49
N ALA A 93 2.94 -0.83 -4.10
CA ALA A 93 4.00 -0.41 -5.01
C ALA A 93 4.71 -1.61 -5.65
N SER A 94 5.09 -2.59 -4.83
CA SER A 94 5.76 -3.81 -5.29
C SER A 94 4.87 -4.66 -6.19
N ALA A 95 3.58 -4.79 -5.82
CA ALA A 95 2.60 -5.51 -6.62
C ALA A 95 2.45 -4.89 -8.01
N ASP A 96 2.31 -3.56 -8.08
CA ASP A 96 2.25 -2.87 -9.36
C ASP A 96 3.54 -3.03 -10.16
N PHE A 97 4.71 -2.84 -9.55
CA PHE A 97 6.01 -3.03 -10.21
C PHE A 97 6.15 -4.42 -10.83
N ILE A 98 5.79 -5.47 -10.09
CA ILE A 98 5.81 -6.85 -10.58
C ILE A 98 4.78 -7.06 -11.69
N ALA A 99 3.59 -6.47 -11.58
CA ALA A 99 2.60 -6.54 -12.64
C ALA A 99 3.09 -5.88 -13.94
N GLN A 100 3.83 -4.76 -13.88
CA GLN A 100 4.43 -4.14 -15.07
C GLN A 100 5.52 -5.04 -15.68
N THR A 101 6.46 -5.47 -14.85
CA THR A 101 7.72 -6.07 -15.31
C THR A 101 7.61 -7.56 -15.59
N VAL A 102 6.88 -8.31 -14.75
CA VAL A 102 6.79 -9.77 -14.84
C VAL A 102 5.52 -10.22 -15.56
N ILE A 103 4.38 -9.57 -15.32
CA ILE A 103 3.12 -10.01 -15.94
C ILE A 103 2.97 -9.37 -17.33
N ALA A 104 3.10 -8.05 -17.41
CA ALA A 104 3.03 -7.33 -18.68
C ALA A 104 4.34 -7.34 -19.49
N GLN A 105 5.42 -7.91 -18.93
CA GLN A 105 6.73 -8.05 -19.60
C GLN A 105 7.28 -6.71 -20.13
N GLN A 106 6.97 -5.61 -19.45
CA GLN A 106 7.50 -4.29 -19.80
C GLN A 106 8.98 -4.21 -19.40
N PRO A 107 9.86 -3.68 -20.27
CA PRO A 107 11.25 -3.46 -19.89
C PRO A 107 11.32 -2.44 -18.75
N ILE A 108 12.31 -2.58 -17.86
CA ILE A 108 12.46 -1.73 -16.67
C ILE A 108 12.52 -0.23 -17.03
N SER A 109 13.05 0.11 -18.21
CA SER A 109 13.12 1.48 -18.73
C SER A 109 11.76 2.10 -19.11
N GLU A 110 10.72 1.29 -19.28
CA GLU A 110 9.37 1.70 -19.70
C GLU A 110 8.33 1.52 -18.58
N VAL A 111 8.77 1.27 -17.35
CA VAL A 111 7.87 1.18 -16.19
C VAL A 111 7.17 2.52 -15.99
N ASP A 112 5.84 2.47 -15.92
CA ASP A 112 5.00 3.62 -15.65
C ASP A 112 5.03 3.96 -14.15
N LEU A 113 5.92 4.88 -13.77
CA LEU A 113 6.05 5.37 -12.40
C LEU A 113 4.82 6.15 -11.93
N GLY A 114 4.05 6.76 -12.85
CA GLY A 114 2.79 7.42 -12.53
C GLY A 114 1.76 6.42 -12.02
N ARG A 115 1.67 5.26 -12.70
CA ARG A 115 0.86 4.13 -12.25
C ARG A 115 1.33 3.59 -10.89
N THR A 116 2.63 3.39 -10.70
CA THR A 116 3.16 2.95 -9.40
C THR A 116 2.82 3.95 -8.29
N LEU A 117 2.87 5.25 -8.57
CA LEU A 117 2.47 6.29 -7.63
C LEU A 117 0.97 6.18 -7.25
N VAL A 118 0.07 5.89 -8.19
CA VAL A 118 -1.36 5.60 -7.88
C VAL A 118 -1.46 4.48 -6.85
N PHE A 119 -0.76 3.37 -7.09
CA PHE A 119 -0.77 2.23 -6.18
C PHE A 119 -0.12 2.53 -4.83
N CYS A 120 0.94 3.34 -4.78
CA CYS A 120 1.53 3.83 -3.53
C CYS A 120 0.50 4.64 -2.73
N MET A 121 -0.14 5.62 -3.35
CA MET A 121 -1.11 6.51 -2.70
C MET A 121 -2.34 5.73 -2.23
N TYR A 122 -2.85 4.85 -3.07
CA TYR A 122 -3.95 3.94 -2.72
C TYR A 122 -3.56 3.00 -1.55
N GLY A 123 -2.36 2.45 -1.59
CA GLY A 123 -1.81 1.64 -0.50
C GLY A 123 -1.69 2.40 0.82
N PHE A 124 -1.26 3.65 0.76
CA PHE A 124 -1.10 4.51 1.93
C PHE A 124 -2.44 4.95 2.51
N PHE A 125 -3.23 5.70 1.74
CA PHE A 125 -4.45 6.34 2.23
C PHE A 125 -5.58 5.35 2.47
N TYR A 126 -5.79 4.44 1.52
CA TYR A 126 -6.89 3.50 1.60
C TYR A 126 -6.51 2.26 2.42
N LEU A 127 -5.56 1.46 1.96
CA LEU A 127 -5.24 0.18 2.61
C LEU A 127 -4.53 0.37 3.97
N GLY A 128 -3.65 1.36 4.06
CA GLY A 128 -2.81 1.62 5.21
C GLY A 128 -3.54 2.34 6.34
N ALA A 129 -4.23 3.43 6.02
CA ALA A 129 -4.95 4.23 7.01
C ALA A 129 -6.42 3.78 7.17
N PHE A 130 -7.23 3.93 6.13
CA PHE A 130 -8.68 3.72 6.25
C PHE A 130 -9.07 2.27 6.51
N GLN A 131 -8.56 1.32 5.74
CA GLN A 131 -8.92 -0.10 5.87
C GLN A 131 -8.49 -0.62 7.24
N TYR A 132 -7.30 -0.24 7.72
CA TYR A 132 -6.86 -0.60 9.06
C TYR A 132 -7.78 -0.04 10.13
N TRP A 133 -8.14 1.24 10.04
CA TRP A 133 -9.09 1.85 10.97
C TRP A 133 -10.44 1.11 10.95
N TYR A 134 -10.99 0.83 9.77
CA TYR A 134 -12.25 0.10 9.59
C TYR A 134 -12.17 -1.31 10.21
N GLN A 135 -11.14 -2.08 9.89
CA GLN A 135 -10.99 -3.44 10.38
C GLN A 135 -10.80 -3.48 11.90
N VAL A 136 -9.97 -2.60 12.46
CA VAL A 136 -9.65 -2.61 13.89
C VAL A 136 -10.76 -2.01 14.74
N ASN A 137 -11.40 -0.92 14.31
CA ASN A 137 -12.36 -0.19 15.15
C ASN A 137 -13.82 -0.55 14.90
N ILE A 138 -14.16 -0.96 13.68
CA ILE A 138 -15.54 -1.26 13.30
C ILE A 138 -15.72 -2.78 13.22
N PHE A 139 -14.93 -3.47 12.39
CA PHE A 139 -15.15 -4.88 12.10
C PHE A 139 -15.00 -5.77 13.34
N LYS A 140 -13.97 -5.52 14.18
CA LYS A 140 -13.79 -6.22 15.46
C LYS A 140 -14.95 -6.04 16.45
N LYS A 141 -15.72 -4.95 16.36
CA LYS A 141 -16.88 -4.71 17.24
C LYS A 141 -18.15 -5.38 16.74
N LEU A 142 -18.23 -5.66 15.44
CA LEU A 142 -19.40 -6.27 14.81
C LEU A 142 -19.44 -7.79 15.00
N PHE A 143 -18.28 -8.43 15.17
CA PHE A 143 -18.18 -9.88 15.22
C PHE A 143 -17.30 -10.36 16.36
N ASP A 144 -17.84 -11.22 17.22
CA ASP A 144 -17.07 -12.00 18.18
C ASP A 144 -16.51 -13.25 17.46
N VAL A 145 -15.22 -13.19 17.13
CA VAL A 145 -14.55 -14.19 16.27
C VAL A 145 -13.65 -15.16 17.03
N ASP A 146 -13.38 -14.89 18.30
CA ASP A 146 -12.37 -15.64 19.05
C ASP A 146 -12.85 -17.05 19.36
N LYS A 147 -14.14 -17.23 19.65
CA LYS A 147 -14.71 -18.56 19.92
C LYS A 147 -14.65 -19.46 18.69
N PHE A 148 -15.17 -19.00 17.54
CA PHE A 148 -15.29 -19.83 16.34
C PHE A 148 -13.92 -20.21 15.75
N THR A 149 -12.96 -19.27 15.72
CA THR A 149 -11.67 -19.50 15.06
C THR A 149 -10.78 -20.51 15.77
N ASN A 150 -10.97 -20.71 17.08
CA ASN A 150 -10.22 -21.65 17.91
C ASN A 150 -10.78 -23.09 17.92
N LEU A 151 -11.97 -23.32 17.35
CA LEU A 151 -12.56 -24.66 17.25
C LEU A 151 -11.83 -25.52 16.20
N SER A 152 -11.86 -26.85 16.39
CA SER A 152 -11.44 -27.80 15.36
C SER A 152 -12.35 -27.72 14.13
N LEU A 153 -11.90 -28.24 12.97
CA LEU A 153 -12.69 -28.18 11.74
C LEU A 153 -14.04 -28.89 11.87
N GLU A 154 -14.08 -30.03 12.57
CA GLU A 154 -15.32 -30.76 12.81
C GLU A 154 -16.31 -29.95 13.69
N GLU A 155 -15.81 -29.30 14.73
CA GLU A 155 -16.61 -28.46 15.62
C GLU A 155 -17.12 -27.21 14.91
N LYS A 156 -16.31 -26.60 14.03
CA LYS A 156 -16.72 -25.45 13.19
C LYS A 156 -17.92 -25.79 12.31
N LEU A 157 -17.96 -27.00 11.74
CA LEU A 157 -19.08 -27.44 10.90
C LEU A 157 -20.38 -27.63 11.70
N LYS A 158 -20.28 -27.88 13.01
CA LYS A 158 -21.43 -28.04 13.91
C LYS A 158 -21.86 -26.74 14.60
N ASP A 159 -20.99 -25.72 14.63
CA ASP A 159 -21.27 -24.41 15.24
C ASP A 159 -22.09 -23.50 14.30
N ILE A 160 -23.41 -23.73 14.25
CA ILE A 160 -24.34 -22.94 13.43
C ILE A 160 -24.26 -21.43 13.71
N PRO A 161 -24.19 -20.95 14.97
CA PRO A 161 -23.94 -19.53 15.26
C PRO A 161 -22.63 -19.01 14.65
N GLY A 162 -21.55 -19.78 14.79
CA GLY A 162 -20.25 -19.45 14.21
C GLY A 162 -20.27 -19.37 12.69
N LEU A 163 -20.92 -20.33 12.01
CA LEU A 163 -21.10 -20.32 10.55
C LEU A 163 -21.95 -19.16 10.06
N LYS A 164 -22.98 -18.74 10.81
CA LYS A 164 -23.76 -17.53 10.50
C LYS A 164 -22.91 -16.28 10.63
N SER A 165 -22.11 -16.18 11.70
CA SER A 165 -21.15 -15.07 11.90
C SER A 165 -20.10 -15.03 10.79
N LEU A 166 -19.54 -16.18 10.40
CA LEU A 166 -18.61 -16.33 9.28
C LEU A 166 -19.24 -15.84 7.97
N SER A 167 -20.44 -16.31 7.66
CA SER A 167 -21.16 -15.92 6.43
C SER A 167 -21.46 -14.41 6.41
N ALA A 168 -21.84 -13.84 7.56
CA ALA A 168 -22.05 -12.40 7.69
C ALA A 168 -20.75 -11.59 7.51
N GLN A 169 -19.62 -12.09 8.04
CA GLN A 169 -18.31 -11.48 7.84
C GLN A 169 -17.91 -11.46 6.36
N ILE A 170 -18.07 -12.60 5.65
CA ILE A 170 -17.79 -12.69 4.21
C ILE A 170 -18.69 -11.73 3.43
N GLY A 171 -20.00 -11.73 3.72
CA GLY A 171 -20.95 -10.85 3.04
C GLY A 171 -20.61 -9.37 3.21
N ILE A 172 -20.31 -8.92 4.43
CA ILE A 172 -19.93 -7.53 4.70
C ILE A 172 -18.61 -7.18 4.01
N ASP A 173 -17.60 -8.06 4.06
CA ASP A 173 -16.31 -7.79 3.44
C ASP A 173 -16.42 -7.68 1.92
N LEU A 174 -17.15 -8.60 1.27
CA LEU A 174 -17.42 -8.54 -0.17
C LEU A 174 -18.19 -7.26 -0.55
N MET A 175 -19.20 -6.87 0.22
CA MET A 175 -19.91 -5.61 -0.01
C MET A 175 -18.99 -4.40 0.17
N PHE A 176 -18.11 -4.42 1.16
CA PHE A 176 -17.17 -3.33 1.40
C PHE A 176 -16.13 -3.22 0.27
N ILE A 177 -15.62 -4.36 -0.20
CA ILE A 177 -14.71 -4.40 -1.35
C ILE A 177 -15.42 -3.86 -2.59
N LEU A 178 -16.64 -4.32 -2.86
CA LEU A 178 -17.37 -3.89 -4.05
C LEU A 178 -17.76 -2.41 -3.97
N PHE A 179 -18.44 -1.98 -2.91
CA PHE A 179 -19.06 -0.65 -2.86
C PHE A 179 -18.20 0.46 -2.27
N VAL A 180 -17.04 0.14 -1.68
CA VAL A 180 -16.15 1.15 -1.08
C VAL A 180 -14.75 1.05 -1.68
N ASN A 181 -14.15 -0.14 -1.71
CA ASN A 181 -12.77 -0.32 -2.14
C ASN A 181 -12.59 -0.04 -3.64
N LEU A 182 -13.40 -0.66 -4.50
CA LEU A 182 -13.28 -0.51 -5.95
C LEU A 182 -13.60 0.90 -6.44
N PRO A 183 -14.73 1.55 -6.06
CA PRO A 183 -14.98 2.94 -6.42
C PRO A 183 -13.83 3.86 -6.03
N THR A 184 -13.29 3.68 -4.82
CA THR A 184 -12.15 4.46 -4.36
C THR A 184 -10.93 4.23 -5.25
N PHE A 185 -10.61 2.99 -5.60
CA PHE A 185 -9.52 2.67 -6.51
C PHE A 185 -9.66 3.39 -7.87
N TYR A 186 -10.86 3.38 -8.46
CA TYR A 186 -11.10 4.06 -9.74
C TYR A 186 -10.99 5.59 -9.62
N ILE A 187 -11.40 6.18 -8.49
CA ILE A 187 -11.18 7.62 -8.23
C ILE A 187 -9.67 7.92 -8.13
N PHE A 188 -8.91 7.11 -7.38
CA PHE A 188 -7.45 7.24 -7.28
C PHE A 188 -6.77 7.14 -8.66
N LYS A 189 -7.24 6.22 -9.51
CA LYS A 189 -6.79 6.10 -10.89
C LYS A 189 -7.09 7.37 -11.69
N ALA A 190 -8.31 7.90 -11.60
CA ALA A 190 -8.73 9.12 -12.30
C ALA A 190 -7.96 10.38 -11.85
N VAL A 191 -7.51 10.45 -10.60
CA VAL A 191 -6.68 11.56 -10.09
C VAL A 191 -5.43 11.78 -10.94
N ILE A 192 -4.72 10.70 -11.27
CA ILE A 192 -3.46 10.78 -12.00
C ILE A 192 -3.70 10.83 -13.51
N GLN A 193 -4.70 10.11 -14.01
CA GLN A 193 -4.92 9.98 -15.45
C GLN A 193 -5.71 11.13 -16.08
N SER A 194 -6.60 11.80 -15.33
CA SER A 194 -7.40 12.90 -15.89
C SER A 194 -6.56 14.14 -16.20
N GLY A 195 -5.39 14.29 -15.56
CA GLY A 195 -4.57 15.51 -15.64
C GLY A 195 -5.26 16.77 -15.10
N SER A 196 -6.45 16.62 -14.50
CA SER A 196 -7.27 17.71 -13.98
C SER A 196 -6.96 17.99 -12.52
N GLY A 197 -6.85 19.27 -12.16
CA GLY A 197 -6.79 19.71 -10.76
C GLY A 197 -8.16 19.79 -10.08
N ASP A 198 -9.27 19.56 -10.79
CA ASP A 198 -10.63 19.71 -10.28
C ASP A 198 -11.15 18.41 -9.63
N PRO A 199 -11.47 18.44 -8.31
CA PRO A 199 -11.99 17.29 -7.60
C PRO A 199 -13.39 16.80 -7.99
N SER A 200 -14.11 17.49 -8.86
CA SER A 200 -15.37 16.96 -9.37
C SER A 200 -15.12 15.97 -10.52
N ILE A 201 -14.13 16.28 -11.38
CA ILE A 201 -13.84 15.55 -12.62
C ILE A 201 -13.29 14.16 -12.34
N TRP A 202 -12.31 14.05 -11.44
CA TRP A 202 -11.72 12.76 -11.06
C TRP A 202 -12.73 11.80 -10.36
N VAL A 203 -13.75 12.34 -9.69
CA VAL A 203 -14.75 11.57 -8.94
C VAL A 203 -15.81 11.08 -9.90
N SER A 204 -16.35 11.96 -10.75
CA SER A 204 -17.32 11.56 -11.77
C SER A 204 -16.71 10.55 -12.73
N SER A 205 -15.55 10.84 -13.32
CA SER A 205 -14.89 9.92 -14.26
C SER A 205 -14.50 8.58 -13.64
N GLY A 206 -14.00 8.58 -12.39
CA GLY A 206 -13.71 7.36 -11.65
C GLY A 206 -14.97 6.52 -11.41
N LEU A 207 -16.07 7.15 -10.98
CA LEU A 207 -17.33 6.46 -10.75
C LEU A 207 -17.98 5.94 -12.04
N ASP A 208 -17.94 6.72 -13.13
CA ASP A 208 -18.45 6.31 -14.43
C ASP A 208 -17.70 5.07 -14.94
N THR A 209 -16.37 5.07 -14.81
CA THR A 209 -15.52 3.93 -15.20
C THR A 209 -15.82 2.69 -14.34
N TYR A 210 -16.00 2.88 -13.04
CA TYR A 210 -16.39 1.81 -12.13
C TYR A 210 -17.76 1.23 -12.49
N GLN A 211 -18.76 2.07 -12.72
CA GLN A 211 -20.11 1.64 -13.09
C GLN A 211 -20.13 0.84 -14.39
N ALA A 212 -19.38 1.29 -15.40
CA ALA A 212 -19.21 0.55 -16.65
C ALA A 212 -18.55 -0.83 -16.46
N SER A 213 -17.72 -0.96 -15.42
CA SER A 213 -16.97 -2.19 -15.10
C SER A 213 -17.58 -3.04 -14.00
N LEU A 214 -18.68 -2.58 -13.39
CA LEU A 214 -19.23 -3.12 -12.14
C LEU A 214 -19.48 -4.62 -12.20
N TYR A 215 -20.09 -5.11 -13.28
CA TYR A 215 -20.44 -6.53 -13.40
C TYR A 215 -19.19 -7.42 -13.45
N LYS A 216 -18.19 -7.02 -14.24
CA LYS A 216 -16.93 -7.75 -14.36
C LYS A 216 -16.15 -7.72 -13.05
N ASP A 217 -16.05 -6.55 -12.42
CA ASP A 217 -15.32 -6.40 -11.17
C ASP A 217 -16.03 -7.12 -10.01
N ALA A 218 -17.37 -7.10 -9.95
CA ALA A 218 -18.13 -7.85 -8.97
C ALA A 218 -17.90 -9.37 -9.12
N PHE A 219 -17.87 -9.86 -10.36
CA PHE A 219 -17.58 -11.27 -10.63
C PHE A 219 -16.15 -11.64 -10.22
N ASP A 220 -15.16 -10.81 -10.57
CA ASP A 220 -13.75 -11.04 -10.20
C ASP A 220 -13.54 -10.98 -8.69
N VAL A 221 -14.13 -9.99 -8.02
CA VAL A 221 -14.13 -9.86 -6.56
C VAL A 221 -14.73 -11.11 -5.93
N PHE A 222 -15.93 -11.52 -6.36
CA PHE A 222 -16.57 -12.70 -5.80
C PHE A 222 -15.71 -13.95 -5.99
N ARG A 223 -15.18 -14.16 -7.21
CA ARG A 223 -14.35 -15.33 -7.54
C ARG A 223 -13.08 -15.43 -6.70
N VAL A 224 -12.45 -14.30 -6.38
CA VAL A 224 -11.19 -14.27 -5.61
C VAL A 224 -11.44 -14.19 -4.12
N TRP A 225 -12.27 -13.23 -3.69
CA TRP A 225 -12.43 -12.90 -2.28
C TRP A 225 -13.39 -13.82 -1.55
N PHE A 226 -14.43 -14.37 -2.19
CA PHE A 226 -15.31 -15.32 -1.51
C PHE A 226 -14.55 -16.55 -0.95
N PRO A 227 -13.76 -17.30 -1.76
CA PRO A 227 -12.99 -18.41 -1.21
C PRO A 227 -11.86 -17.95 -0.28
N ALA A 228 -11.22 -16.81 -0.56
CA ALA A 228 -10.18 -16.27 0.29
C ALA A 228 -10.69 -15.87 1.68
N ASP A 229 -11.84 -15.20 1.77
CA ASP A 229 -12.46 -14.78 3.01
C ASP A 229 -12.93 -15.99 3.82
N PHE A 230 -13.45 -17.02 3.15
CA PHE A 230 -13.77 -18.28 3.81
C PHE A 230 -12.54 -18.84 4.54
N VAL A 231 -11.37 -18.85 3.90
CA VAL A 231 -10.11 -19.29 4.53
C VAL A 231 -9.67 -18.29 5.60
N CYS A 232 -9.57 -17.00 5.27
CA CYS A 232 -9.09 -15.94 6.18
C CYS A 232 -9.90 -15.86 7.47
N PHE A 233 -11.19 -16.14 7.40
CA PHE A 233 -12.10 -16.05 8.53
C PHE A 233 -12.29 -17.38 9.26
N SER A 234 -11.78 -18.48 8.71
CA SER A 234 -11.77 -19.80 9.37
C SER A 234 -10.44 -20.12 10.07
N VAL A 235 -9.33 -19.47 9.71
CA VAL A 235 -8.03 -19.65 10.38
C VAL A 235 -7.98 -18.93 11.74
N PRO A 236 -7.07 -19.36 12.66
CA PRO A 236 -6.80 -18.63 13.89
C PRO A 236 -6.48 -17.15 13.66
N LEU A 237 -6.83 -16.30 14.64
CA LEU A 237 -6.74 -14.84 14.51
C LEU A 237 -5.35 -14.33 14.11
N TYR A 238 -4.28 -14.97 14.58
CA TYR A 238 -2.91 -14.60 14.24
C TYR A 238 -2.52 -14.90 12.78
N LEU A 239 -3.18 -15.86 12.12
CA LEU A 239 -2.96 -16.19 10.70
C LEU A 239 -3.85 -15.40 9.75
N ARG A 240 -4.98 -14.86 10.23
CA ARG A 240 -5.92 -14.10 9.41
C ARG A 240 -5.25 -12.95 8.65
N LEU A 241 -4.41 -12.17 9.35
CA LEU A 241 -3.71 -11.04 8.73
C LEU A 241 -2.70 -11.50 7.67
N PRO A 242 -1.74 -12.40 7.96
CA PRO A 242 -0.83 -12.94 6.93
C PRO A 242 -1.52 -13.50 5.69
N VAL A 243 -2.54 -14.35 5.87
CA VAL A 243 -3.29 -14.96 4.75
C VAL A 243 -3.95 -13.87 3.90
N ARG A 244 -4.62 -12.91 4.56
CA ARG A 244 -5.28 -11.80 3.85
C ARG A 244 -4.29 -10.90 3.12
N HIS A 245 -3.11 -10.64 3.69
CA HIS A 245 -2.06 -9.88 3.01
C HIS A 245 -1.55 -10.60 1.77
N GLY A 246 -1.38 -11.93 1.83
CA GLY A 246 -1.00 -12.75 0.68
C GLY A 246 -2.01 -12.63 -0.45
N VAL A 247 -3.29 -12.92 -0.18
CA VAL A 247 -4.37 -12.79 -1.18
C VAL A 247 -4.45 -11.36 -1.71
N SER A 248 -4.40 -10.37 -0.82
CA SER A 248 -4.44 -8.96 -1.19
C SER A 248 -3.30 -8.55 -2.12
N PHE A 249 -2.09 -9.10 -1.94
CA PHE A 249 -0.96 -8.82 -2.81
C PHE A 249 -1.23 -9.31 -4.24
N PHE A 250 -1.66 -10.56 -4.42
CA PHE A 250 -2.02 -11.10 -5.73
C PHE A 250 -3.22 -10.38 -6.35
N TRP A 251 -4.23 -10.03 -5.56
CA TRP A 251 -5.34 -9.21 -6.00
C TRP A 251 -4.90 -7.83 -6.49
N THR A 252 -3.96 -7.18 -5.78
CA THR A 252 -3.41 -5.89 -6.23
C THR A 252 -2.61 -6.04 -7.53
N MET A 253 -1.82 -7.11 -7.70
CA MET A 253 -1.14 -7.39 -8.97
C MET A 253 -2.16 -7.58 -10.10
N TYR A 254 -3.24 -8.33 -9.84
CA TYR A 254 -4.33 -8.54 -10.79
C TYR A 254 -5.00 -7.22 -11.19
N LEU A 255 -5.32 -6.36 -10.22
CA LEU A 255 -5.91 -5.04 -10.48
C LEU A 255 -4.94 -4.13 -11.25
N SER A 256 -3.65 -4.13 -10.92
CA SER A 256 -2.64 -3.40 -11.68
C SER A 256 -2.59 -3.87 -13.13
N PHE A 257 -2.57 -5.19 -13.36
CA PHE A 257 -2.51 -5.73 -14.71
C PHE A 257 -3.78 -5.44 -15.52
N THR A 258 -4.96 -5.70 -14.95
CA THR A 258 -6.23 -5.63 -15.68
C THR A 258 -6.83 -4.22 -15.74
N ARG A 259 -6.54 -3.38 -14.74
CA ARG A 259 -7.14 -2.04 -14.57
C ARG A 259 -6.11 -0.93 -14.44
N GLY A 260 -4.83 -1.23 -14.26
CA GLY A 260 -3.76 -0.23 -14.20
C GLY A 260 -3.29 0.24 -15.57
N GLY A 261 -3.46 -0.59 -16.61
CA GLY A 261 -3.23 -0.18 -18.01
C GLY A 261 -4.42 0.60 -18.57
N HIS A 262 -4.10 1.68 -19.30
CA HIS A 262 -4.99 2.64 -19.96
C HIS A 262 -5.78 3.54 -19.02
#